data_AF-A0A673M0Q3-F1
#
_entry.id   AF-A0A673M0Q3-F1
#
_cell.length_a   1.000
_cell.length_b   1.000
_cell.length_c   1.000
_cell.angle_alpha   90.00
_cell.angle_beta   90.00
_cell.angle_gamma   90.00
#
_symmetry.space_group_name_H-M   'P 1'
#
loop_
_entity.id
_entity.type
_entity.pdbx_description
1 polymer ?
#
loop_
_entity_poly.entity_id
_entity_poly.type
_entity_poly.pdbx_seq_one_letter_code
_entity_poly.pdbx_strand_id
1 'polypeptide(L)'
;FTSDDRSHLALDARLAGIVQPHDGECHTNNNNEYDKSTILDYPSLGMITDKLSENNINLIFAVTKAMVPLYRLIPGSAVGTLSRDSGNVVQLILGAYAKVRSKVELELGVPDELSLFINTTCLGGEVIAGVRSCAGLKIGDMVSFSIEAKLHGCPKEKSQTFMVKPIGFKDTLQVTVDFACECDCQQSSVPASPSCHHGNGTLECGLCLCNPGRLGSRCECSEAEYKPTQQESCIPDPVAPVCSRRGDCVCGQCACHSIDFGKVWGPYCECDDFSCLHSKGQICSGEVRHDSINYTLSLTAMFVVSDACMGSGGMLCSGRGHCLCGVCECTQPGAYGSTCEKCPTCPHAFNYHLFSSVFHEKNSVNCSYKDEDDCIQNFQYYEDNESLVMADLCSECPKDPDVLVATLSVAGAILLLRLAALLVLKLLITIHDRREFDKFEEEKARAKWEAVRLY
;
A
#
# COMPACT_ATOMS: atom_id res chain seq x y z
N PHE A 1 5.25 -15.35 22.91
CA PHE A 1 6.31 -14.93 23.84
C PHE A 1 5.73 -13.96 24.85
N THR A 2 5.94 -14.18 26.15
CA THR A 2 5.46 -13.30 27.24
C THR A 2 6.63 -12.86 28.11
N SER A 3 6.85 -11.55 28.24
CA SER A 3 7.91 -11.01 29.09
C SER A 3 7.60 -9.57 29.54
N ASP A 4 8.10 -9.18 30.70
CA ASP A 4 8.00 -7.83 31.23
C ASP A 4 9.32 -7.05 31.17
N ASP A 5 10.39 -7.65 30.62
CA ASP A 5 11.72 -7.06 30.53
C ASP A 5 12.34 -7.21 29.13
N ARG A 6 13.57 -6.72 28.98
CA ARG A 6 14.37 -6.81 27.75
C ARG A 6 14.92 -8.23 27.56
N SER A 7 15.04 -8.64 26.30
CA SER A 7 15.74 -9.87 25.92
C SER A 7 17.19 -9.58 25.54
N HIS A 8 18.07 -10.53 25.83
CA HIS A 8 19.41 -10.54 25.27
C HIS A 8 19.39 -10.79 23.76
N LEU A 9 20.35 -10.19 23.06
CA LEU A 9 20.56 -10.34 21.63
C LEU A 9 21.92 -10.97 21.34
N ALA A 10 22.12 -11.39 20.09
CA ALA A 10 23.44 -11.86 19.64
C ALA A 10 24.54 -10.87 20.04
N LEU A 11 25.69 -11.42 20.44
CA LEU A 11 26.87 -10.77 20.99
C LEU A 11 26.79 -10.36 22.47
N ASP A 12 25.63 -10.44 23.12
CA ASP A 12 25.51 -10.17 24.57
C ASP A 12 26.22 -11.25 25.40
N ALA A 13 26.18 -12.52 24.95
CA ALA A 13 26.78 -13.63 25.69
C ALA A 13 28.32 -13.55 25.75
N ARG A 14 28.93 -12.65 24.95
CA ARG A 14 30.37 -12.35 25.02
C ARG A 14 30.80 -11.90 26.41
N LEU A 15 29.92 -11.22 27.16
CA LEU A 15 30.18 -10.82 28.55
C LEU A 15 30.30 -12.03 29.49
N ALA A 16 29.66 -13.15 29.16
CA ALA A 16 29.76 -14.42 29.87
C ALA A 16 30.89 -15.32 29.33
N GLY A 17 31.72 -14.83 28.40
CA GLY A 17 32.81 -15.60 27.77
C GLY A 17 32.35 -16.51 26.63
N ILE A 18 31.08 -16.42 26.21
CA ILE A 18 30.52 -17.19 25.10
C ILE A 18 30.71 -16.40 23.81
N VAL A 19 31.48 -16.96 22.87
CA VAL A 19 31.83 -16.29 21.60
C VAL A 19 31.40 -17.09 20.36
N GLN A 20 30.88 -18.30 20.56
CA GLN A 20 30.43 -19.14 19.46
C GLN A 20 29.05 -18.66 19.01
N PRO A 21 28.89 -18.24 17.74
CA PRO A 21 27.59 -17.83 17.22
C PRO A 21 26.57 -18.96 17.30
N HIS A 22 25.30 -18.60 17.44
CA HIS A 22 24.19 -19.54 17.34
C HIS A 22 24.18 -20.24 15.97
N ASP A 23 23.86 -21.53 15.91
CA ASP A 23 23.88 -22.34 14.68
C ASP A 23 22.49 -22.51 14.03
N GLY A 24 21.41 -22.29 14.80
CA GLY A 24 20.03 -22.33 14.31
C GLY A 24 19.42 -23.74 14.33
N GLU A 25 20.08 -24.70 14.99
CA GLU A 25 19.67 -26.09 15.10
C GLU A 25 18.97 -26.40 16.43
N CYS A 26 18.30 -27.56 16.50
CA CYS A 26 17.63 -28.00 17.73
C CYS A 26 18.61 -28.71 18.68
N HIS A 27 18.82 -28.13 19.86
CA HIS A 27 19.65 -28.71 20.93
C HIS A 27 18.86 -28.92 22.24
N THR A 28 17.58 -29.23 22.12
CA THR A 28 16.76 -29.62 23.29
C THR A 28 17.00 -31.10 23.58
N ASN A 29 17.51 -31.42 24.76
CA ASN A 29 17.82 -32.78 25.16
C ASN A 29 16.55 -33.56 25.58
N ASN A 30 16.71 -34.85 25.90
CA ASN A 30 15.60 -35.72 26.33
C ASN A 30 14.93 -35.28 27.65
N ASN A 31 15.52 -34.35 28.40
CA ASN A 31 14.95 -33.77 29.62
C ASN A 31 14.15 -32.48 29.33
N ASN A 32 13.94 -32.12 28.05
CA ASN A 32 13.33 -30.86 27.62
C ASN A 32 14.12 -29.61 28.02
N GLU A 33 15.45 -29.72 28.15
CA GLU A 33 16.33 -28.60 28.46
C GLU A 33 17.25 -28.27 27.27
N TYR A 34 17.53 -26.98 27.08
CA TYR A 34 18.44 -26.51 26.04
C TYR A 34 19.91 -26.64 26.48
N ASP A 35 20.61 -27.63 25.94
CA ASP A 35 21.94 -28.03 26.42
C ASP A 35 23.09 -27.11 25.95
N LYS A 36 22.83 -26.26 24.94
CA LYS A 36 23.80 -25.27 24.41
C LYS A 36 23.70 -23.89 25.04
N SER A 37 22.90 -23.71 26.09
CA SER A 37 22.70 -22.42 26.77
C SER A 37 24.00 -21.75 27.25
N THR A 38 25.04 -22.52 27.56
CA THR A 38 26.34 -22.03 28.04
C THR A 38 27.46 -22.13 27.01
N ILE A 39 27.15 -22.55 25.78
CA ILE A 39 28.12 -22.82 24.72
C ILE A 39 27.89 -21.89 23.52
N LEU A 40 26.64 -21.71 23.12
CA LEU A 40 26.24 -20.89 21.98
C LEU A 40 25.70 -19.54 22.45
N ASP A 41 26.03 -18.49 21.70
CA ASP A 41 25.50 -17.14 21.88
C ASP A 41 24.00 -17.08 21.52
N TYR A 42 23.35 -15.98 21.85
CA TYR A 42 21.96 -15.73 21.48
C TYR A 42 21.80 -15.62 19.95
N PRO A 43 20.67 -16.06 19.38
CA PRO A 43 20.42 -15.93 17.95
C PRO A 43 20.25 -14.45 17.54
N SER A 44 20.66 -14.12 16.32
CA SER A 44 20.45 -12.79 15.74
C SER A 44 18.99 -12.62 15.28
N LEU A 45 18.52 -11.37 15.15
CA LEU A 45 17.17 -11.10 14.67
C LEU A 45 16.92 -11.64 13.25
N GLY A 46 17.94 -11.59 12.37
CA GLY A 46 17.86 -12.20 11.04
C GLY A 46 17.66 -13.70 11.12
N MET A 47 18.47 -14.41 11.92
CA MET A 47 18.36 -15.86 12.09
C MET A 47 17.01 -16.29 12.68
N ILE A 48 16.50 -15.53 13.66
CA ILE A 48 15.14 -15.77 14.21
C ILE A 48 14.10 -15.61 13.11
N THR A 49 14.19 -14.55 12.31
CA THR A 49 13.25 -14.27 11.22
C THR A 49 13.26 -15.40 10.18
N ASP A 50 14.45 -15.85 9.78
CA ASP A 50 14.63 -16.93 8.82
C ASP A 50 14.00 -18.24 9.34
N LYS A 51 14.31 -18.63 10.59
CA LYS A 51 13.78 -19.88 11.17
C LYS A 51 12.29 -19.82 11.47
N LEU A 52 11.75 -18.66 11.83
CA LEU A 52 10.30 -18.48 11.97
C LEU A 52 9.59 -18.65 10.62
N SER A 53 10.15 -18.09 9.54
CA SER A 53 9.60 -18.25 8.19
C SER A 53 9.69 -19.69 7.68
N GLU A 54 10.85 -20.32 7.85
CA GLU A 54 11.10 -21.72 7.45
C GLU A 54 10.10 -22.68 8.11
N ASN A 55 9.81 -22.47 9.39
CA ASN A 55 8.91 -23.32 10.17
C ASN A 55 7.44 -22.84 10.18
N ASN A 56 7.10 -21.79 9.42
CA ASN A 56 5.76 -21.18 9.35
C ASN A 56 5.18 -20.79 10.73
N ILE A 57 6.03 -20.20 11.60
CA ILE A 57 5.67 -19.80 12.96
C ILE A 57 5.37 -18.30 13.00
N ASN A 58 4.17 -17.94 13.46
CA ASN A 58 3.80 -16.55 13.73
C ASN A 58 4.18 -16.17 15.17
N LEU A 59 5.17 -15.29 15.32
CA LEU A 59 5.61 -14.83 16.64
C LEU A 59 4.73 -13.68 17.15
N ILE A 60 4.13 -13.88 18.33
CA ILE A 60 3.36 -12.88 19.06
C ILE A 60 4.12 -12.47 20.31
N PHE A 61 4.46 -11.19 20.42
CA PHE A 61 5.06 -10.57 21.60
C PHE A 61 3.96 -10.01 22.51
N ALA A 62 3.74 -10.65 23.66
CA ALA A 62 2.86 -10.14 24.71
C ALA A 62 3.74 -9.56 25.83
N VAL A 63 3.95 -8.24 25.80
CA VAL A 63 4.89 -7.57 26.71
C VAL A 63 4.24 -6.43 27.48
N THR A 64 4.79 -6.08 28.64
CA THR A 64 4.24 -4.97 29.44
C THR A 64 4.42 -3.63 28.70
N LYS A 65 3.57 -2.65 29.04
CA LYS A 65 3.53 -1.32 28.39
C LYS A 65 4.90 -0.63 28.26
N ALA A 66 5.80 -0.85 29.21
CA ALA A 66 7.15 -0.27 29.19
C ALA A 66 8.03 -0.83 28.07
N MET A 67 7.82 -2.09 27.65
CA MET A 67 8.64 -2.80 26.68
C MET A 67 8.06 -2.79 25.27
N VAL A 68 6.79 -2.38 25.08
CA VAL A 68 6.13 -2.29 23.76
C VAL A 68 6.99 -1.55 22.71
N PRO A 69 7.61 -0.38 23.00
CA PRO A 69 8.41 0.32 21.99
C PRO A 69 9.62 -0.47 21.49
N LEU A 70 10.20 -1.32 22.35
CA LEU A 70 11.38 -2.12 22.01
C LEU A 70 11.01 -3.28 21.07
N TYR A 71 9.94 -4.01 21.38
CA TYR A 71 9.54 -5.20 20.62
C TYR A 71 8.79 -4.87 19.32
N ARG A 72 8.32 -3.63 19.13
CA ARG A 72 7.66 -3.19 17.89
C ARG A 72 8.61 -3.07 16.68
N LEU A 73 9.92 -3.05 16.92
CA LEU A 73 10.93 -2.90 15.86
C LEU A 73 11.23 -4.20 15.10
N ILE A 74 10.63 -5.33 15.48
CA ILE A 74 10.88 -6.63 14.86
C ILE A 74 9.86 -6.87 13.73
N PRO A 75 10.28 -6.85 12.45
CA PRO A 75 9.39 -7.04 11.30
C PRO A 75 8.71 -8.42 11.33
N GLY A 76 7.46 -8.49 10.87
CA GLY A 76 6.68 -9.74 10.81
C GLY A 76 6.07 -10.21 12.14
N SER A 77 6.30 -9.50 13.25
CA SER A 77 5.78 -9.89 14.57
C SER A 77 4.57 -9.04 15.02
N ALA A 78 3.61 -9.67 15.69
CA ALA A 78 2.49 -8.97 16.32
C ALA A 78 2.82 -8.64 17.78
N VAL A 79 2.66 -7.38 18.19
CA VAL A 79 2.93 -6.94 19.57
C VAL A 79 1.62 -6.60 20.27
N GLY A 80 1.42 -7.16 21.47
CA GLY A 80 0.28 -6.93 22.34
C GLY A 80 0.72 -6.44 23.73
N THR A 81 -0.05 -5.53 24.33
CA THR A 81 0.25 -4.98 25.66
C THR A 81 -0.29 -5.90 26.76
N LEU A 82 0.60 -6.58 27.47
CA LEU A 82 0.29 -7.48 28.59
C LEU A 82 0.08 -6.68 29.89
N SER A 83 -0.97 -7.02 30.63
CA SER A 83 -1.19 -6.51 31.98
C SER A 83 -0.16 -7.09 32.95
N ARG A 84 0.12 -6.39 34.06
CA ARG A 84 1.15 -6.84 35.02
C ARG A 84 0.84 -8.20 35.66
N ASP A 85 -0.45 -8.51 35.80
CA ASP A 85 -0.95 -9.79 36.30
C ASP A 85 -1.18 -10.83 35.18
N SER A 86 -0.87 -10.49 33.92
CA SER A 86 -1.16 -11.29 32.73
C SER A 86 -2.64 -11.67 32.55
N GLY A 87 -3.56 -11.02 33.25
CA GLY A 87 -4.99 -11.31 33.21
C GLY A 87 -5.64 -11.11 31.84
N ASN A 88 -5.04 -10.29 30.97
CA ASN A 88 -5.54 -10.04 29.61
C ASN A 88 -4.91 -10.93 28.52
N VAL A 89 -4.08 -11.93 28.87
CA VAL A 89 -3.35 -12.75 27.89
C VAL A 89 -4.27 -13.47 26.89
N VAL A 90 -5.43 -13.97 27.35
CA VAL A 90 -6.38 -14.68 26.49
C VAL A 90 -6.95 -13.75 25.41
N GLN A 91 -7.34 -12.53 25.79
CA GLN A 91 -7.84 -11.54 24.84
C GLN A 91 -6.75 -11.09 23.86
N LEU A 92 -5.50 -10.95 24.33
CA LEU A 92 -4.36 -10.64 23.46
C LEU A 92 -4.11 -11.72 22.42
N ILE A 93 -4.19 -13.00 22.79
CA ILE A 93 -4.01 -14.11 21.85
C ILE A 93 -5.13 -14.09 20.80
N LEU A 94 -6.39 -13.89 21.23
CA LEU A 94 -7.52 -13.80 20.30
C LEU A 94 -7.37 -12.63 19.32
N GLY A 95 -7.00 -11.45 19.83
CA GLY A 95 -6.76 -10.26 19.01
C GLY A 95 -5.59 -10.42 18.04
N ALA A 96 -4.47 -10.97 18.52
CA ALA A 96 -3.29 -11.22 17.69
C ALA A 96 -3.58 -12.27 16.61
N TYR A 97 -4.32 -13.35 16.94
CA TYR A 97 -4.74 -14.35 15.96
C TYR A 97 -5.65 -13.74 14.89
N ALA A 98 -6.62 -12.91 15.27
CA ALA A 98 -7.47 -12.20 14.31
C ALA A 98 -6.64 -11.26 13.41
N LYS A 99 -5.67 -10.54 13.99
CA LYS A 99 -4.78 -9.63 13.25
C LYS A 99 -3.89 -10.36 12.26
N VAL A 100 -3.27 -11.46 12.67
CA VAL A 100 -2.45 -12.32 11.79
C VAL A 100 -3.29 -12.85 10.63
N ARG A 101 -4.53 -13.30 10.89
CA ARG A 101 -5.43 -13.80 9.84
C ARG A 101 -6.07 -12.72 8.99
N SER A 102 -6.01 -11.46 9.41
CA SER A 102 -6.52 -10.32 8.64
C SER A 102 -5.56 -9.84 7.55
N LYS A 103 -4.34 -10.37 7.51
CA LYS A 103 -3.32 -10.04 6.51
C LYS A 103 -2.87 -11.29 5.78
N VAL A 104 -2.78 -11.20 4.46
CA VAL A 104 -2.15 -12.22 3.61
C VAL A 104 -1.01 -11.54 2.87
N GLU A 105 0.19 -12.10 2.95
CA GLU A 105 1.40 -11.59 2.32
C GLU A 105 2.17 -12.74 1.68
N LEU A 106 2.68 -12.52 0.47
CA LEU A 106 3.43 -13.53 -0.28
C LEU A 106 4.93 -13.44 0.01
N GLU A 107 5.51 -14.59 0.33
CA GLU A 107 6.95 -14.84 0.35
C GLU A 107 7.39 -15.47 -0.99
N LEU A 108 8.51 -14.99 -1.52
CA LEU A 108 9.04 -15.38 -2.83
C LEU A 108 10.44 -15.94 -2.68
N GLY A 109 10.68 -17.15 -3.17
CA GLY A 109 12.02 -17.73 -3.27
C GLY A 109 12.57 -17.62 -4.70
N VAL A 110 12.76 -16.40 -5.21
CA VAL A 110 13.06 -16.15 -6.64
C VAL A 110 14.54 -16.42 -6.98
N PRO A 111 14.86 -17.10 -8.10
CA PRO A 111 16.22 -17.19 -8.63
C PRO A 111 16.73 -15.84 -9.18
N ASP A 112 18.04 -15.62 -9.14
CA ASP A 112 18.67 -14.34 -9.53
C ASP A 112 18.43 -13.98 -11.01
N GLU A 113 18.15 -14.95 -11.88
CA GLU A 113 17.95 -14.75 -13.32
C GLU A 113 16.54 -14.27 -13.70
N LEU A 114 15.58 -14.33 -12.77
CA LEU A 114 14.17 -14.00 -12.97
C LEU A 114 13.79 -12.73 -12.19
N SER A 115 13.11 -11.79 -12.85
CA SER A 115 12.38 -10.72 -12.17
C SER A 115 10.91 -11.07 -12.07
N LEU A 116 10.35 -10.95 -10.87
CA LEU A 116 8.92 -11.11 -10.62
C LEU A 116 8.26 -9.75 -10.40
N PHE A 117 7.20 -9.49 -11.16
CA PHE A 117 6.31 -8.36 -10.96
C PHE A 117 4.98 -8.88 -10.42
N ILE A 118 4.51 -8.29 -9.32
CA ILE A 118 3.30 -8.75 -8.63
C ILE A 118 2.28 -7.63 -8.61
N ASN A 119 1.06 -7.96 -9.04
CA ASN A 119 -0.11 -7.13 -8.90
C ASN A 119 -1.10 -7.84 -7.98
N THR A 120 -1.59 -7.14 -6.96
CA THR A 120 -2.51 -7.72 -5.97
C THR A 120 -3.92 -7.21 -6.21
N THR A 121 -4.91 -8.08 -6.10
CA THR A 121 -6.33 -7.74 -6.09
C THR A 121 -6.94 -8.16 -4.76
N CYS A 122 -7.23 -7.18 -3.90
CA CYS A 122 -7.85 -7.40 -2.59
C CYS A 122 -9.39 -7.31 -2.68
N LEU A 123 -10.05 -7.13 -1.53
CA LEU A 123 -11.50 -6.92 -1.44
C LEU A 123 -11.89 -5.63 -2.18
N GLY A 124 -12.77 -5.73 -3.18
CA GLY A 124 -13.22 -4.59 -4.00
C GLY A 124 -12.82 -4.69 -5.48
N GLY A 125 -11.95 -5.64 -5.85
CA GLY A 125 -11.60 -5.91 -7.25
C GLY A 125 -10.64 -4.89 -7.88
N GLU A 126 -10.13 -3.94 -7.09
CA GLU A 126 -9.11 -2.99 -7.53
C GLU A 126 -7.74 -3.69 -7.60
N VAL A 127 -7.05 -3.49 -8.73
CA VAL A 127 -5.72 -4.06 -8.97
C VAL A 127 -4.67 -3.05 -8.50
N ILE A 128 -3.90 -3.43 -7.49
CA ILE A 128 -2.85 -2.63 -6.89
C ILE A 128 -1.50 -3.15 -7.39
N ALA A 129 -0.81 -2.35 -8.20
CA ALA A 129 0.46 -2.73 -8.81
C ALA A 129 1.63 -2.68 -7.82
N GLY A 130 2.53 -3.66 -7.90
CA GLY A 130 3.76 -3.74 -7.09
C GLY A 130 3.54 -4.17 -5.64
N VAL A 131 2.30 -4.36 -5.20
CA VAL A 131 1.98 -4.81 -3.85
C VAL A 131 1.92 -6.34 -3.82
N ARG A 132 2.40 -6.95 -2.73
CA ARG A 132 2.38 -8.41 -2.49
C ARG A 132 1.60 -8.83 -1.24
N SER A 133 0.79 -7.92 -0.68
CA SER A 133 -0.02 -8.20 0.50
C SER A 133 -1.38 -7.50 0.48
N CYS A 134 -2.35 -8.11 1.16
CA CYS A 134 -3.65 -7.54 1.48
C CYS A 134 -3.85 -7.51 2.99
N ALA A 135 -4.48 -6.45 3.51
CA ALA A 135 -4.83 -6.30 4.92
C ALA A 135 -6.35 -6.09 5.10
N GLY A 136 -6.86 -6.28 6.32
CA GLY A 136 -8.28 -6.08 6.66
C GLY A 136 -9.21 -7.22 6.25
N LEU A 137 -8.66 -8.42 6.03
CA LEU A 137 -9.40 -9.60 5.60
C LEU A 137 -10.15 -10.27 6.76
N LYS A 138 -11.28 -10.91 6.45
CA LYS A 138 -12.04 -11.79 7.34
C LYS A 138 -11.87 -13.25 6.92
N ILE A 139 -12.16 -14.16 7.85
CA ILE A 139 -12.10 -15.59 7.57
C ILE A 139 -13.15 -15.94 6.51
N GLY A 140 -12.69 -16.47 5.38
CA GLY A 140 -13.53 -16.82 4.23
C GLY A 140 -13.37 -15.89 3.03
N ASP A 141 -12.69 -14.76 3.20
CA ASP A 141 -12.39 -13.84 2.10
C ASP A 141 -11.36 -14.44 1.13
N MET A 142 -11.51 -14.12 -0.16
CA MET A 142 -10.58 -14.53 -1.21
C MET A 142 -9.90 -13.31 -1.82
N VAL A 143 -8.59 -13.42 -2.03
CA VAL A 143 -7.75 -12.43 -2.70
C VAL A 143 -7.00 -13.10 -3.85
N SER A 144 -6.65 -12.36 -4.88
CA SER A 144 -5.90 -12.89 -6.02
C SER A 144 -4.63 -12.10 -6.28
N PHE A 145 -3.55 -12.81 -6.58
CA PHE A 145 -2.27 -12.25 -6.95
C PHE A 145 -1.97 -12.62 -8.40
N SER A 146 -1.64 -11.62 -9.21
CA SER A 146 -1.15 -11.79 -10.58
C SER A 146 0.36 -11.62 -10.57
N ILE A 147 1.08 -12.66 -10.98
CA ILE A 147 2.54 -12.71 -10.96
C ILE A 147 3.02 -12.82 -12.39
N GLU A 148 3.80 -11.83 -12.84
CA GLU A 148 4.48 -11.82 -14.12
C GLU A 148 5.96 -12.14 -13.88
N ALA A 149 6.45 -13.23 -14.48
CA ALA A 149 7.84 -13.62 -14.42
C ALA A 149 8.55 -13.22 -15.71
N LYS A 150 9.62 -12.44 -15.60
CA LYS A 150 10.40 -11.96 -16.74
C LYS A 150 11.85 -12.43 -16.64
N LEU A 151 12.33 -12.99 -17.74
CA LEU A 151 13.69 -13.51 -17.85
C LEU A 151 14.64 -12.39 -18.35
N HIS A 152 15.79 -12.22 -17.68
CA HIS A 152 16.79 -11.22 -18.08
C HIS A 152 17.84 -11.76 -19.07
N GLY A 153 18.04 -13.07 -19.11
CA GLY A 153 18.98 -13.72 -20.00
C GLY A 153 18.77 -15.23 -19.98
N CYS A 154 19.47 -15.95 -20.85
CA CYS A 154 19.39 -17.41 -20.82
C CYS A 154 20.30 -17.97 -19.71
N PRO A 155 19.76 -18.64 -18.67
CA PRO A 155 20.57 -19.35 -17.69
C PRO A 155 21.22 -20.59 -18.33
N LYS A 156 22.33 -21.05 -17.74
CA LYS A 156 22.99 -22.30 -18.16
C LYS A 156 22.17 -23.53 -17.81
N GLU A 157 21.38 -23.45 -16.75
CA GLU A 157 20.48 -24.51 -16.32
C GLU A 157 19.22 -24.52 -17.19
N LYS A 158 18.79 -25.71 -17.63
CA LYS A 158 17.64 -25.87 -18.53
C LYS A 158 16.30 -25.67 -17.85
N SER A 159 16.25 -25.84 -16.53
CA SER A 159 15.03 -25.75 -15.75
C SER A 159 15.37 -25.29 -14.34
N GLN A 160 14.55 -24.42 -13.78
CA GLN A 160 14.62 -24.00 -12.39
C GLN A 160 13.24 -24.05 -11.77
N THR A 161 13.18 -24.34 -10.48
CA THR A 161 11.93 -24.37 -9.72
C THR A 161 12.02 -23.40 -8.55
N PHE A 162 11.01 -22.56 -8.42
CA PHE A 162 10.87 -21.66 -7.28
C PHE A 162 9.51 -21.83 -6.61
N MET A 163 9.43 -21.29 -5.39
CA MET A 163 8.22 -21.38 -4.57
C MET A 163 7.65 -20.00 -4.30
N VAL A 164 6.33 -19.92 -4.41
CA VAL A 164 5.52 -18.79 -3.95
C VAL A 164 4.59 -19.31 -2.86
N LYS A 165 4.67 -18.74 -1.66
CA LYS A 165 3.81 -19.16 -0.55
C LYS A 165 3.28 -17.96 0.24
N PRO A 166 2.04 -18.01 0.76
CA PRO A 166 1.61 -17.05 1.76
C PRO A 166 2.34 -17.28 3.09
N ILE A 167 2.77 -16.20 3.74
CA ILE A 167 3.46 -16.26 5.03
C ILE A 167 2.54 -16.93 6.07
N GLY A 168 3.06 -17.95 6.76
CA GLY A 168 2.35 -18.67 7.81
C GLY A 168 1.36 -19.73 7.33
N PHE A 169 1.31 -20.01 6.02
CA PHE A 169 0.52 -21.10 5.46
C PHE A 169 1.41 -22.29 5.08
N LYS A 170 0.83 -23.49 5.14
CA LYS A 170 1.52 -24.73 4.72
C LYS A 170 1.46 -24.93 3.21
N ASP A 171 0.38 -24.49 2.57
CA ASP A 171 0.14 -24.61 1.14
C ASP A 171 1.12 -23.72 0.36
N THR A 172 1.72 -24.29 -0.69
CA THR A 172 2.73 -23.62 -1.52
C THR A 172 2.42 -23.81 -2.99
N LEU A 173 2.74 -22.80 -3.81
CA LEU A 173 2.74 -22.89 -5.26
C LEU A 173 4.17 -23.11 -5.74
N GLN A 174 4.44 -24.28 -6.31
CA GLN A 174 5.70 -24.57 -6.99
C GLN A 174 5.59 -24.20 -8.46
N VAL A 175 6.50 -23.37 -8.93
CA VAL A 175 6.58 -22.94 -10.33
C VAL A 175 7.88 -23.45 -10.91
N THR A 176 7.77 -24.38 -11.85
CA THR A 176 8.91 -24.87 -12.64
C THR A 176 8.95 -24.12 -13.96
N VAL A 177 10.09 -23.48 -14.23
CA VAL A 177 10.34 -22.71 -15.46
C VAL A 177 11.38 -23.46 -16.27
N ASP A 178 11.00 -23.87 -17.47
CA ASP A 178 11.89 -24.48 -18.44
C ASP A 178 12.38 -23.41 -19.44
N PHE A 179 13.69 -23.28 -19.57
CA PHE A 179 14.31 -22.26 -20.41
C PHE A 179 14.65 -22.82 -21.79
N ALA A 180 13.96 -22.32 -22.82
CA ALA A 180 14.18 -22.69 -24.21
C ALA A 180 15.07 -21.67 -24.91
N CYS A 181 16.39 -21.78 -24.71
CA CYS A 181 17.36 -20.86 -25.30
C CYS A 181 18.04 -21.39 -26.56
N GLU A 182 18.08 -22.71 -26.70
CA GLU A 182 18.63 -23.39 -27.86
C GLU A 182 17.53 -23.58 -28.91
N CYS A 183 17.91 -23.52 -30.18
CA CYS A 183 17.02 -23.86 -31.28
C CYS A 183 17.11 -25.36 -31.57
N ASP A 184 15.99 -26.01 -31.90
CA ASP A 184 15.95 -27.46 -32.20
C ASP A 184 16.96 -27.88 -33.28
N CYS A 185 17.21 -27.01 -34.27
CA CYS A 185 18.16 -27.26 -35.36
C CYS A 185 19.63 -27.34 -34.92
N GLN A 186 20.00 -26.82 -33.75
CA GLN A 186 21.36 -26.87 -33.23
C GLN A 186 21.79 -28.31 -32.87
N GLN A 187 20.83 -29.17 -32.51
CA GLN A 187 21.07 -30.59 -32.25
C GLN A 187 21.55 -31.34 -33.50
N SER A 188 21.22 -30.83 -34.69
CA SER A 188 21.63 -31.38 -35.99
C SER A 188 22.88 -30.71 -36.57
N SER A 189 23.63 -29.97 -35.76
CA SER A 189 24.85 -29.30 -36.21
C SER A 189 25.87 -30.31 -36.75
N VAL A 190 26.53 -29.93 -37.85
CA VAL A 190 27.56 -30.76 -38.50
C VAL A 190 28.90 -30.04 -38.35
N PRO A 191 29.76 -30.47 -37.40
CA PRO A 191 31.11 -29.94 -37.26
C PRO A 191 31.94 -30.20 -38.51
N ALA A 192 32.84 -29.26 -38.86
CA ALA A 192 33.69 -29.35 -40.04
C ALA A 192 32.91 -29.73 -41.31
N SER A 193 31.78 -29.04 -41.54
CA SER A 193 30.89 -29.35 -42.64
C SER A 193 31.55 -29.07 -44.00
N PRO A 194 31.43 -29.98 -44.98
CA PRO A 194 31.91 -29.73 -46.35
C PRO A 194 31.28 -28.50 -46.99
N SER A 195 30.05 -28.16 -46.60
CA SER A 195 29.32 -26.97 -47.08
C SER A 195 29.93 -25.66 -46.59
N CYS A 196 30.66 -25.68 -45.48
CA CYS A 196 31.36 -24.54 -44.88
C CYS A 196 32.83 -24.53 -45.34
N HIS A 197 33.02 -24.38 -46.65
CA HIS A 197 34.32 -24.31 -47.33
C HIS A 197 35.25 -25.47 -46.93
N HIS A 198 34.85 -26.68 -47.30
CA HIS A 198 35.64 -27.92 -47.12
C HIS A 198 36.07 -28.19 -45.66
N GLY A 199 35.22 -27.85 -44.69
CA GLY A 199 35.45 -28.16 -43.27
C GLY A 199 36.01 -27.02 -42.43
N ASN A 200 35.97 -25.79 -42.95
CA ASN A 200 36.44 -24.58 -42.25
C ASN A 200 35.42 -23.98 -41.27
N GLY A 201 34.32 -24.67 -41.00
CA GLY A 201 33.32 -24.25 -40.03
C GLY A 201 32.30 -25.34 -39.71
N THR A 202 31.46 -25.05 -38.73
CA THR A 202 30.33 -25.89 -38.31
C THR A 202 29.07 -25.41 -39.01
N LEU A 203 28.33 -26.32 -39.66
CA LEU A 203 27.02 -25.98 -40.22
C LEU A 203 25.96 -26.15 -39.13
N GLU A 204 25.35 -25.04 -38.71
CA GLU A 204 24.34 -24.99 -37.66
C GLU A 204 23.13 -24.20 -38.14
N CYS A 205 21.93 -24.80 -38.09
CA CYS A 205 20.69 -24.17 -38.52
C CYS A 205 20.72 -23.55 -39.94
N GLY A 206 21.50 -24.15 -40.85
CA GLY A 206 21.67 -23.66 -42.23
C GLY A 206 22.69 -22.54 -42.43
N LEU A 207 23.38 -22.12 -41.35
CA LEU A 207 24.44 -21.12 -41.37
C LEU A 207 25.80 -21.75 -41.03
N CYS A 208 26.87 -21.22 -41.60
CA CYS A 208 28.23 -21.66 -41.29
C CYS A 208 28.84 -20.83 -40.17
N LEU A 209 29.08 -21.46 -39.02
CA LEU A 209 29.87 -20.93 -37.92
C LEU A 209 31.35 -21.17 -38.22
N CYS A 210 32.04 -20.14 -38.70
CA CYS A 210 33.41 -20.25 -39.17
C CYS A 210 34.43 -20.41 -38.05
N ASN A 211 35.47 -21.20 -38.32
CA ASN A 211 36.61 -21.32 -37.42
C ASN A 211 37.34 -19.97 -37.28
N PRO A 212 38.09 -19.72 -36.19
CA PRO A 212 38.87 -18.50 -36.01
C PRO A 212 39.76 -18.20 -37.22
N GLY A 213 39.73 -16.94 -37.69
CA GLY A 213 40.46 -16.48 -38.88
C GLY A 213 39.78 -16.77 -40.23
N ARG A 214 38.59 -17.37 -40.24
CA ARG A 214 37.75 -17.57 -41.43
C ARG A 214 36.48 -16.74 -41.36
N LEU A 215 36.10 -16.15 -42.49
CA LEU A 215 35.00 -15.20 -42.61
C LEU A 215 34.19 -15.48 -43.88
N GLY A 216 33.00 -14.89 -43.97
CA GLY A 216 32.09 -15.06 -45.09
C GLY A 216 30.97 -16.07 -44.83
N SER A 217 29.96 -16.05 -45.68
CA SER A 217 28.72 -16.84 -45.51
C SER A 217 28.95 -18.36 -45.48
N ARG A 218 30.05 -18.83 -46.05
CA ARG A 218 30.47 -20.23 -46.11
C ARG A 218 31.91 -20.44 -45.63
N CYS A 219 32.52 -19.48 -44.94
CA CYS A 219 33.91 -19.54 -44.47
C CYS A 219 34.96 -19.56 -45.60
N GLU A 220 34.62 -18.96 -46.74
CA GLU A 220 35.44 -18.89 -47.94
C GLU A 220 36.67 -17.99 -47.78
N CYS A 221 36.56 -16.94 -46.96
CA CYS A 221 37.59 -15.92 -46.81
C CYS A 221 38.53 -16.23 -45.64
N SER A 222 39.81 -15.91 -45.81
CA SER A 222 40.79 -15.84 -44.73
C SER A 222 40.98 -14.40 -44.29
N GLU A 223 41.17 -14.17 -42.99
CA GLU A 223 41.45 -12.85 -42.41
C GLU A 223 42.70 -12.17 -43.05
N ALA A 224 43.63 -12.96 -43.59
CA ALA A 224 44.81 -12.49 -44.29
C ALA A 224 44.58 -12.08 -45.77
N GLU A 225 43.42 -12.40 -46.36
CA GLU A 225 43.11 -12.14 -47.78
C GLU A 225 42.28 -10.85 -47.93
N TYR A 226 42.88 -9.72 -47.56
CA TYR A 226 42.26 -8.39 -47.69
C TYR A 226 42.17 -7.96 -49.18
N LYS A 227 40.94 -7.72 -49.67
CA LYS A 227 40.69 -7.00 -50.94
C LYS A 227 39.89 -5.72 -50.68
N PRO A 228 40.38 -4.53 -51.10
CA PRO A 228 39.75 -3.24 -50.78
C PRO A 228 38.40 -2.97 -51.49
N THR A 229 37.91 -3.87 -52.35
CA THR A 229 36.74 -3.64 -53.20
C THR A 229 35.38 -3.95 -52.55
N GLN A 230 35.31 -4.20 -51.23
CA GLN A 230 34.09 -4.60 -50.52
C GLN A 230 33.72 -3.71 -49.32
N GLN A 231 34.34 -2.53 -49.19
CA GLN A 231 34.12 -1.62 -48.05
C GLN A 231 32.70 -1.04 -47.97
N GLU A 232 31.97 -0.96 -49.09
CA GLU A 232 30.60 -0.43 -49.10
C GLU A 232 29.62 -1.27 -48.27
N SER A 233 29.84 -2.58 -48.14
CA SER A 233 28.95 -3.49 -47.38
C SER A 233 29.10 -3.37 -45.85
N CYS A 234 30.17 -2.72 -45.38
CA CYS A 234 30.50 -2.58 -43.95
C CYS A 234 30.15 -1.19 -43.39
N ILE A 235 29.33 -0.44 -44.12
CA ILE A 235 28.91 0.91 -43.77
C ILE A 235 27.38 0.91 -43.65
N PRO A 236 26.80 1.23 -42.48
CA PRO A 236 25.34 1.25 -42.31
C PRO A 236 24.67 2.42 -43.05
N ASP A 237 25.32 3.59 -43.08
CA ASP A 237 24.85 4.81 -43.75
C ASP A 237 26.01 5.49 -44.49
N PRO A 238 25.79 6.19 -45.62
CA PRO A 238 26.86 6.79 -46.43
C PRO A 238 27.79 7.77 -45.68
N VAL A 239 27.36 8.26 -44.51
CA VAL A 239 28.10 9.20 -43.65
C VAL A 239 28.79 8.48 -42.48
N ALA A 240 28.40 7.23 -42.19
CA ALA A 240 28.94 6.45 -41.10
C ALA A 240 30.34 5.90 -41.44
N PRO A 241 31.25 5.80 -40.47
CA PRO A 241 32.54 5.16 -40.69
C PRO A 241 32.37 3.64 -40.83
N VAL A 242 33.28 3.02 -41.59
CA VAL A 242 33.39 1.56 -41.74
C VAL A 242 33.48 0.91 -40.35
N CYS A 243 32.60 -0.06 -40.07
CA CYS A 243 32.54 -0.82 -38.82
C CYS A 243 32.59 0.03 -37.54
N SER A 244 31.97 1.23 -37.57
CA SER A 244 31.93 2.15 -36.43
C SER A 244 33.31 2.55 -35.88
N ARG A 245 34.40 2.36 -36.64
CA ARG A 245 35.81 2.44 -36.19
C ARG A 245 36.15 1.54 -35.00
N ARG A 246 35.37 0.49 -34.76
CA ARG A 246 35.55 -0.48 -33.68
C ARG A 246 35.83 -1.90 -34.21
N GLY A 247 36.18 -2.00 -35.49
CA GLY A 247 36.51 -3.25 -36.17
C GLY A 247 37.05 -3.00 -37.58
N ASP A 248 37.48 -4.08 -38.22
CA ASP A 248 37.98 -4.07 -39.59
C ASP A 248 36.97 -4.71 -40.54
N CYS A 249 36.77 -4.10 -41.73
CA CYS A 249 35.92 -4.68 -42.76
C CYS A 249 36.70 -5.72 -43.56
N VAL A 250 36.39 -6.99 -43.32
CA VAL A 250 37.07 -8.12 -43.95
C VAL A 250 36.02 -8.98 -44.65
N CYS A 251 36.18 -9.15 -45.97
CA CYS A 251 35.24 -9.94 -46.79
C CYS A 251 33.78 -9.42 -46.75
N GLY A 252 33.60 -8.09 -46.64
CA GLY A 252 32.27 -7.46 -46.62
C GLY A 252 31.48 -7.64 -45.30
N GLN A 253 32.15 -8.09 -44.23
CA GLN A 253 31.61 -8.18 -42.87
C GLN A 253 32.57 -7.50 -41.88
N CYS A 254 32.02 -6.95 -40.80
CA CYS A 254 32.83 -6.30 -39.76
C CYS A 254 33.36 -7.32 -38.74
N ALA A 255 34.68 -7.37 -38.58
CA ALA A 255 35.35 -8.09 -37.50
C ALA A 255 35.65 -7.11 -36.36
N CYS A 256 34.87 -7.18 -35.29
CA CYS A 256 34.98 -6.23 -34.16
C CYS A 256 36.22 -6.52 -33.31
N HIS A 257 36.91 -5.45 -32.88
CA HIS A 257 38.08 -5.56 -32.02
C HIS A 257 37.67 -5.98 -30.61
N SER A 258 38.43 -6.91 -30.03
CA SER A 258 38.34 -7.23 -28.61
C SER A 258 39.01 -6.13 -27.79
N ILE A 259 38.33 -5.59 -26.79
CA ILE A 259 38.84 -4.54 -25.90
C ILE A 259 38.88 -5.09 -24.47
N ASP A 260 39.84 -4.68 -23.65
CA ASP A 260 39.99 -5.17 -22.27
C ASP A 260 38.81 -4.81 -21.34
N PHE A 261 38.02 -3.80 -21.70
CA PHE A 261 36.94 -3.26 -20.87
C PHE A 261 35.58 -3.96 -21.06
N GLY A 262 35.44 -4.82 -22.08
CA GLY A 262 34.20 -5.53 -22.37
C GLY A 262 34.08 -5.98 -23.83
N LYS A 263 32.88 -6.35 -24.25
CA LYS A 263 32.62 -6.90 -25.59
C LYS A 263 32.01 -5.85 -26.51
N VAL A 264 32.48 -5.81 -27.75
CA VAL A 264 31.86 -5.06 -28.86
C VAL A 264 31.26 -6.07 -29.83
N TRP A 265 30.03 -5.84 -30.28
CA TRP A 265 29.33 -6.72 -31.22
C TRP A 265 28.37 -5.93 -32.14
N GLY A 266 27.67 -6.66 -33.00
CA GLY A 266 26.75 -6.11 -34.00
C GLY A 266 27.32 -6.20 -35.42
N PRO A 267 26.47 -6.16 -36.45
CA PRO A 267 26.87 -6.24 -37.86
C PRO A 267 27.88 -5.16 -38.29
N TYR A 268 27.90 -4.01 -37.59
CA TYR A 268 28.80 -2.89 -37.86
C TYR A 268 29.61 -2.46 -36.62
N CYS A 269 29.78 -3.35 -35.63
CA CYS A 269 30.46 -3.09 -34.36
C CYS A 269 29.90 -1.87 -33.61
N GLU A 270 28.59 -1.72 -33.66
CA GLU A 270 27.85 -0.59 -33.12
C GLU A 270 27.43 -0.78 -31.64
N CYS A 271 27.37 -2.03 -31.17
CA CYS A 271 26.93 -2.37 -29.82
C CYS A 271 28.10 -2.68 -28.90
N ASP A 272 27.98 -2.31 -27.64
CA ASP A 272 28.94 -2.63 -26.58
C ASP A 272 28.22 -2.80 -25.23
N ASP A 273 28.87 -3.45 -24.27
CA ASP A 273 28.33 -3.79 -22.95
C ASP A 273 28.79 -2.83 -21.83
N PHE A 274 29.56 -1.78 -22.16
CA PHE A 274 30.23 -0.93 -21.18
C PHE A 274 29.88 0.56 -21.27
N SER A 275 29.24 1.04 -22.34
CA SER A 275 28.93 2.49 -22.52
C SER A 275 27.62 2.94 -21.87
N CYS A 276 26.98 2.10 -21.06
CA CYS A 276 25.74 2.43 -20.35
C CYS A 276 25.96 3.48 -19.23
N LEU A 277 24.90 4.17 -18.81
CA LEU A 277 24.95 5.20 -17.78
C LEU A 277 25.47 4.66 -16.43
N HIS A 278 26.37 5.42 -15.79
CA HIS A 278 26.91 5.07 -14.47
C HIS A 278 26.20 5.85 -13.37
N SER A 279 25.93 5.18 -12.25
CA SER A 279 25.49 5.78 -10.99
C SER A 279 26.25 5.14 -9.84
N LYS A 280 26.84 5.96 -8.96
CA LYS A 280 27.68 5.51 -7.81
C LYS A 280 28.77 4.49 -8.18
N GLY A 281 29.35 4.59 -9.39
CA GLY A 281 30.41 3.69 -9.86
C GLY A 281 29.92 2.35 -10.43
N GLN A 282 28.61 2.09 -10.48
CA GLN A 282 28.03 0.92 -11.13
C GLN A 282 27.28 1.32 -12.41
N ILE A 283 27.42 0.49 -13.45
CA ILE A 283 26.62 0.61 -14.68
C ILE A 283 25.16 0.30 -14.33
N CYS A 284 24.23 1.15 -14.77
CA CYS A 284 22.79 1.01 -14.51
C CYS A 284 22.42 0.89 -13.00
N SER A 285 23.23 1.45 -12.09
CA SER A 285 23.04 1.32 -10.63
C SER A 285 23.03 -0.12 -10.11
N GLY A 286 23.63 -1.07 -10.85
CA GLY A 286 23.65 -2.48 -10.48
C GLY A 286 22.47 -3.31 -10.98
N GLU A 287 21.49 -2.70 -11.66
CA GLU A 287 20.36 -3.41 -12.25
C GLU A 287 20.67 -3.73 -13.73
N VAL A 288 20.87 -5.03 -14.02
CA VAL A 288 21.39 -5.49 -15.32
C VAL A 288 20.31 -5.36 -16.39
N ARG A 289 20.50 -4.45 -17.34
CA ARG A 289 19.69 -4.37 -18.55
C ARG A 289 20.60 -4.24 -19.77
N HIS A 290 20.90 -5.38 -20.38
CA HIS A 290 21.55 -5.47 -21.68
C HIS A 290 20.45 -5.63 -22.75
N ASP A 291 19.75 -4.55 -23.09
CA ASP A 291 19.13 -4.52 -24.41
C ASP A 291 18.92 -3.10 -24.92
N SER A 292 19.34 -2.88 -26.16
CA SER A 292 19.51 -1.57 -26.79
C SER A 292 18.58 -1.42 -27.99
N ILE A 293 17.25 -1.45 -27.83
CA ILE A 293 16.33 -0.94 -28.87
C ILE A 293 15.09 -0.28 -28.24
N ASN A 294 15.27 0.93 -27.73
CA ASN A 294 14.42 2.11 -27.97
C ASN A 294 14.75 3.19 -26.93
N TYR A 295 14.90 4.43 -27.40
CA TYR A 295 14.88 5.62 -26.56
C TYR A 295 13.50 5.80 -25.93
N THR A 296 13.24 5.02 -24.90
CA THR A 296 12.49 5.50 -23.76
C THR A 296 13.41 5.27 -22.59
N LEU A 297 13.71 6.31 -21.82
CA LEU A 297 14.01 6.13 -20.40
C LEU A 297 12.86 5.31 -19.84
N SER A 298 12.97 3.98 -19.91
CA SER A 298 12.07 3.09 -19.25
C SER A 298 12.56 3.09 -17.81
N LEU A 299 12.23 4.18 -17.15
CA LEU A 299 12.01 4.35 -15.73
C LEU A 299 11.01 3.29 -15.19
N THR A 300 10.96 2.08 -15.73
CA THR A 300 10.13 0.98 -15.24
C THR A 300 10.83 0.19 -14.14
N ALA A 301 12.08 0.53 -13.80
CA ALA A 301 12.62 0.25 -12.46
C ALA A 301 12.00 1.17 -11.38
N MET A 302 11.09 2.10 -11.73
CA MET A 302 10.41 2.97 -10.74
C MET A 302 9.28 2.28 -9.95
N PHE A 303 8.92 1.04 -10.27
CA PHE A 303 7.77 0.36 -9.68
C PHE A 303 8.12 -0.93 -8.92
N VAL A 304 9.30 -1.00 -8.30
CA VAL A 304 9.47 -1.91 -7.16
C VAL A 304 8.96 -1.18 -5.93
N VAL A 305 7.66 -1.31 -5.67
CA VAL A 305 7.03 -0.83 -4.43
C VAL A 305 7.69 -1.60 -3.29
N SER A 306 8.51 -0.92 -2.49
CA SER A 306 9.13 -1.52 -1.32
C SER A 306 8.14 -1.50 -0.15
N ASP A 307 8.28 -2.48 0.75
CA ASP A 307 7.57 -2.51 2.04
C ASP A 307 7.75 -1.19 2.84
N ALA A 308 8.77 -0.38 2.51
CA ALA A 308 9.05 0.91 3.14
C ALA A 308 7.94 1.96 2.93
N CYS A 309 7.11 1.82 1.90
CA CYS A 309 5.99 2.72 1.65
C CYS A 309 4.70 2.34 2.41
N MET A 310 4.68 1.23 3.16
CA MET A 310 3.49 0.74 3.85
C MET A 310 3.33 1.43 5.22
N GLY A 311 2.22 2.15 5.41
CA GLY A 311 1.91 2.82 6.67
C GLY A 311 1.40 1.87 7.76
N SER A 312 1.33 2.34 9.01
CA SER A 312 0.87 1.57 10.19
C SER A 312 -0.56 1.02 10.09
N GLY A 313 -1.40 1.59 9.21
CA GLY A 313 -2.75 1.11 8.90
C GLY A 313 -2.83 0.10 7.75
N GLY A 314 -1.70 -0.38 7.23
CA GLY A 314 -1.65 -1.33 6.10
C GLY A 314 -1.98 -0.71 4.73
N MET A 315 -2.13 0.62 4.65
CA MET A 315 -2.35 1.36 3.40
C MET A 315 -1.04 1.97 2.89
N LEU A 316 -0.86 1.93 1.57
CA LEU A 316 0.32 2.47 0.88
C LEU A 316 0.32 4.00 0.96
N CYS A 317 1.42 4.57 1.47
CA CYS A 317 1.54 6.00 1.75
C CYS A 317 0.33 6.58 2.51
N SER A 318 -0.23 5.79 3.44
CA SER A 318 -1.42 6.11 4.23
C SER A 318 -2.65 6.50 3.38
N GLY A 319 -2.70 6.14 2.10
CA GLY A 319 -3.73 6.55 1.14
C GLY A 319 -3.63 8.02 0.69
N ARG A 320 -2.52 8.71 0.99
CA ARG A 320 -2.33 10.15 0.79
C ARG A 320 -1.25 10.50 -0.24
N GLY A 321 -0.77 9.51 -1.00
CA GLY A 321 0.35 9.65 -1.91
C GLY A 321 0.61 8.42 -2.76
N HIS A 322 1.63 8.50 -3.61
CA HIS A 322 2.11 7.39 -4.44
C HIS A 322 3.51 6.96 -3.98
N CYS A 323 3.80 5.66 -4.04
CA CYS A 323 5.13 5.15 -3.74
C CYS A 323 5.97 5.14 -5.01
N LEU A 324 7.07 5.90 -5.03
CA LEU A 324 8.03 5.95 -6.13
C LEU A 324 9.39 5.48 -5.61
N CYS A 325 9.91 4.39 -6.17
CA CYS A 325 11.21 3.81 -5.77
C CYS A 325 11.36 3.56 -4.25
N GLY A 326 10.27 3.16 -3.58
CA GLY A 326 10.28 2.91 -2.13
C GLY A 326 10.23 4.17 -1.25
N VAL A 327 9.91 5.33 -1.80
CA VAL A 327 9.66 6.57 -1.07
C VAL A 327 8.25 7.10 -1.40
N CYS A 328 7.50 7.50 -0.39
CA CYS A 328 6.17 8.07 -0.60
C CYS A 328 6.24 9.54 -1.05
N GLU A 329 5.66 9.82 -2.22
CA GLU A 329 5.35 11.17 -2.68
C GLU A 329 3.92 11.52 -2.28
N CYS A 330 3.77 12.41 -1.29
CA CYS A 330 2.48 12.78 -0.74
C CYS A 330 1.75 13.74 -1.69
N THR A 331 0.65 13.27 -2.28
CA THR A 331 -0.19 14.07 -3.18
C THR A 331 -1.22 14.90 -2.41
N GLN A 332 -1.56 14.50 -1.18
CA GLN A 332 -2.51 15.24 -0.36
C GLN A 332 -1.89 16.51 0.24
N PRO A 333 -2.51 17.70 0.06
CA PRO A 333 -1.97 18.97 0.55
C PRO A 333 -1.80 18.98 2.07
N GLY A 334 -0.58 19.23 2.53
CA GLY A 334 -0.22 19.29 3.95
C GLY A 334 0.00 17.93 4.63
N ALA A 335 -0.05 16.83 3.88
CA ALA A 335 0.44 15.53 4.32
C ALA A 335 1.96 15.44 4.14
N TYR A 336 2.66 14.90 5.13
CA TYR A 336 4.10 14.70 5.17
C TYR A 336 4.47 13.51 6.06
N GLY A 337 5.74 13.13 6.06
CA GLY A 337 6.23 11.91 6.73
C GLY A 337 6.69 10.87 5.71
N SER A 338 7.39 9.83 6.18
CA SER A 338 7.95 8.80 5.30
C SER A 338 6.88 7.98 4.58
N THR A 339 5.67 7.94 5.14
CA THR A 339 4.49 7.24 4.60
C THR A 339 3.28 8.17 4.50
N CYS A 340 3.49 9.49 4.42
CA CYS A 340 2.44 10.51 4.40
C CYS A 340 1.46 10.45 5.60
N GLU A 341 1.91 9.91 6.73
CA GLU A 341 1.07 9.64 7.90
C GLU A 341 0.69 10.92 8.66
N LYS A 342 1.52 11.95 8.61
CA LYS A 342 1.31 13.21 9.33
C LYS A 342 0.59 14.19 8.41
N CYS A 343 -0.66 14.52 8.72
CA CYS A 343 -1.37 15.58 7.99
C CYS A 343 -2.20 16.43 8.96
N PRO A 344 -1.61 17.51 9.51
CA PRO A 344 -2.29 18.41 10.45
C PRO A 344 -3.46 19.17 9.83
N THR A 345 -3.46 19.33 8.50
CA THR A 345 -4.43 20.12 7.73
C THR A 345 -5.45 19.28 7.00
N CYS A 346 -5.39 17.95 7.11
CA CYS A 346 -6.35 17.08 6.46
C CYS A 346 -7.69 17.11 7.23
N PRO A 347 -8.83 17.15 6.51
CA PRO A 347 -10.11 16.83 7.13
C PRO A 347 -10.00 15.41 7.69
N HIS A 348 -10.32 15.22 8.98
CA HIS A 348 -10.25 13.92 9.62
C HIS A 348 -11.24 12.98 8.93
N ALA A 349 -10.73 11.97 8.22
CA ALA A 349 -11.55 10.95 7.59
C ALA A 349 -11.96 9.93 8.66
N PHE A 350 -13.24 9.93 9.01
CA PHE A 350 -13.85 8.94 9.92
C PHE A 350 -14.15 7.66 9.13
N ASN A 351 -13.47 6.56 9.47
CA ASN A 351 -13.91 5.22 9.09
C ASN A 351 -14.71 4.62 10.24
N TYR A 352 -15.92 4.16 9.95
CA TYR A 352 -16.93 3.71 10.91
C TYR A 352 -16.71 2.25 11.32
N HIS A 353 -16.68 2.00 12.62
CA HIS A 353 -17.06 0.72 13.22
C HIS A 353 -17.94 1.00 14.44
N LEU A 354 -19.21 0.61 14.34
CA LEU A 354 -20.22 0.86 15.38
C LEU A 354 -20.22 -0.29 16.40
N PHE A 355 -19.86 -0.04 17.65
CA PHE A 355 -20.15 -0.93 18.79
C PHE A 355 -20.43 -0.13 20.08
N SER A 356 -21.33 -0.69 20.90
CA SER A 356 -22.09 -0.06 22.00
C SER A 356 -21.31 0.60 23.15
N SER A 357 -21.87 1.73 23.60
CA SER A 357 -21.84 2.40 24.92
C SER A 357 -20.84 1.95 26.00
N VAL A 358 -19.62 2.51 25.98
CA VAL A 358 -18.80 2.65 27.19
C VAL A 358 -18.14 4.04 27.18
N PHE A 359 -18.46 4.88 28.17
CA PHE A 359 -17.82 6.18 28.39
C PHE A 359 -16.41 6.00 28.97
N HIS A 360 -15.40 6.63 28.36
CA HIS A 360 -14.05 6.73 28.91
C HIS A 360 -13.68 8.21 29.16
N GLU A 361 -13.34 8.54 30.41
CA GLU A 361 -13.13 9.93 30.90
C GLU A 361 -11.74 10.54 30.65
N LYS A 362 -10.78 9.83 30.03
CA LYS A 362 -9.41 10.36 29.81
C LYS A 362 -8.95 10.20 28.36
N ASN A 363 -8.44 11.29 27.77
CA ASN A 363 -7.90 11.39 26.41
C ASN A 363 -8.90 11.24 25.23
N SER A 364 -10.18 11.52 25.46
CA SER A 364 -11.20 11.49 24.40
C SER A 364 -11.37 12.86 23.73
N VAL A 365 -11.64 12.86 22.43
CA VAL A 365 -11.96 14.05 21.63
C VAL A 365 -13.47 14.11 21.42
N ASN A 366 -14.08 15.25 21.77
CA ASN A 366 -15.50 15.49 21.54
C ASN A 366 -15.65 16.24 20.21
N CYS A 367 -16.43 15.66 19.31
CA CYS A 367 -16.76 16.26 18.03
C CYS A 367 -18.26 16.50 17.94
N SER A 368 -18.62 17.61 17.31
CA SER A 368 -20.00 17.91 16.95
C SER A 368 -20.06 18.27 15.47
N TYR A 369 -21.05 17.73 14.77
CA TYR A 369 -21.36 18.15 13.42
C TYR A 369 -22.86 18.41 13.30
N LYS A 370 -23.21 19.29 12.37
CA LYS A 370 -24.60 19.62 12.05
C LYS A 370 -25.01 18.80 10.84
N ASP A 371 -26.06 18.01 10.98
CA ASP A 371 -26.60 17.20 9.88
C ASP A 371 -27.46 18.05 8.92
N GLU A 372 -27.89 17.48 7.79
CA GLU A 372 -28.77 18.13 6.81
C GLU A 372 -30.11 18.59 7.41
N ASP A 373 -30.56 17.94 8.48
CA ASP A 373 -31.79 18.25 9.23
C ASP A 373 -31.58 19.28 10.37
N ASP A 374 -30.48 20.02 10.36
CA ASP A 374 -30.14 21.06 11.35
C ASP A 374 -29.98 20.54 12.80
N CYS A 375 -29.91 19.21 12.98
CA CYS A 375 -29.64 18.54 14.25
C CYS A 375 -28.15 18.55 14.59
N ILE A 376 -27.82 18.79 15.87
CA ILE A 376 -26.45 18.71 16.35
C ILE A 376 -26.18 17.28 16.83
N GLN A 377 -25.30 16.59 16.11
CA GLN A 377 -24.84 15.26 16.48
C GLN A 377 -23.56 15.37 17.30
N ASN A 378 -23.57 14.84 18.52
CA ASN A 378 -22.43 14.85 19.42
C ASN A 378 -21.86 13.43 19.51
N PHE A 379 -20.59 13.26 19.20
CA PHE A 379 -19.92 11.98 19.39
C PHE A 379 -18.56 12.18 20.05
N GLN A 380 -18.17 11.17 20.82
CA GLN A 380 -16.89 11.13 21.49
C GLN A 380 -16.08 9.96 20.93
N TYR A 381 -14.82 10.21 20.57
CA TYR A 381 -13.91 9.14 20.17
C TYR A 381 -12.63 9.14 20.98
N TYR A 382 -12.09 7.94 21.20
CA TYR A 382 -10.79 7.73 21.84
C TYR A 382 -9.92 6.89 20.91
N GLU A 383 -8.66 7.29 20.77
CA GLU A 383 -7.64 6.54 20.04
C GLU A 383 -6.80 5.75 21.03
N ASP A 384 -7.00 4.43 21.08
CA ASP A 384 -5.98 3.52 21.62
C ASP A 384 -5.11 3.02 20.47
N ASN A 385 -3.87 2.65 20.76
CA ASN A 385 -2.80 2.41 19.78
C ASN A 385 -3.11 1.44 18.61
N GLU A 386 -4.27 0.78 18.57
CA GLU A 386 -4.72 -0.09 17.47
C GLU A 386 -6.25 -0.02 17.15
N SER A 387 -7.05 0.87 17.77
CA SER A 387 -8.48 1.03 17.41
C SER A 387 -9.08 2.37 17.88
N LEU A 388 -9.92 2.98 17.01
CA LEU A 388 -10.78 4.12 17.32
C LEU A 388 -12.13 3.61 17.87
N VAL A 389 -12.51 4.00 19.09
CA VAL A 389 -13.82 3.66 19.68
C VAL A 389 -14.67 4.92 19.74
N MET A 390 -15.87 4.88 19.13
CA MET A 390 -16.83 5.98 19.11
C MET A 390 -18.05 5.68 20.01
N ALA A 391 -18.45 6.65 20.82
CA ALA A 391 -19.70 6.64 21.58
C ALA A 391 -20.60 7.78 21.08
N ASP A 392 -21.79 7.45 20.60
CA ASP A 392 -22.83 8.44 20.30
C ASP A 392 -23.37 9.03 21.60
N LEU A 393 -23.32 10.35 21.73
CA LEU A 393 -24.08 11.09 22.73
C LEU A 393 -25.36 11.63 22.07
N CYS A 394 -26.46 11.58 22.81
CA CYS A 394 -27.80 11.98 22.38
C CYS A 394 -27.84 13.16 21.40
N SER A 395 -28.56 13.00 20.29
CA SER A 395 -28.83 14.08 19.32
C SER A 395 -29.73 15.15 19.94
N GLU A 396 -29.33 16.41 19.83
CA GLU A 396 -30.17 17.56 20.15
C GLU A 396 -30.71 18.15 18.84
N CYS A 397 -31.95 17.80 18.50
CA CYS A 397 -32.67 18.37 17.36
C CYS A 397 -33.61 19.49 17.83
N PRO A 398 -33.71 20.61 17.08
CA PRO A 398 -34.77 21.58 17.31
C PRO A 398 -36.12 20.89 17.09
N LYS A 399 -36.98 20.88 18.11
CA LYS A 399 -38.35 20.38 17.97
C LYS A 399 -39.14 21.40 17.17
N ASP A 400 -39.83 20.95 16.12
CA ASP A 400 -40.76 21.80 15.37
C ASP A 400 -41.72 22.52 16.34
N PRO A 401 -42.01 23.82 16.11
CA PRO A 401 -42.94 24.54 16.96
C PRO A 401 -44.31 23.87 16.89
N ASP A 402 -44.82 23.47 18.05
CA ASP A 402 -46.10 22.77 18.17
C ASP A 402 -47.25 23.64 17.62
N VAL A 403 -47.68 23.30 16.40
CA VAL A 403 -48.70 24.05 15.63
C VAL A 403 -50.00 24.17 16.42
N LEU A 404 -50.28 23.23 17.33
CA LEU A 404 -51.44 23.27 18.20
C LEU A 404 -51.36 24.43 19.20
N VAL A 405 -50.19 24.67 19.79
CA VAL A 405 -49.98 25.76 20.76
C VAL A 405 -50.04 27.12 20.08
N ALA A 406 -49.42 27.25 18.90
CA ALA A 406 -49.47 28.47 18.11
C ALA A 406 -50.92 28.81 17.70
N THR A 407 -51.68 27.84 17.17
CA THR A 407 -53.07 28.05 16.76
C THR A 407 -54.00 28.37 17.94
N LEU A 408 -53.83 27.72 19.10
CA LEU A 408 -54.61 28.01 20.30
C LEU A 408 -54.32 29.42 20.85
N SER A 409 -53.06 29.87 20.81
CA SER A 409 -52.69 31.22 21.27
C SER A 409 -53.33 32.32 20.42
N VAL A 410 -53.31 32.16 19.09
CA VAL A 410 -53.89 33.14 18.16
C VAL A 410 -55.41 33.14 18.29
N ALA A 411 -56.04 31.98 18.37
CA ALA A 411 -57.48 31.86 18.58
C ALA A 411 -57.92 32.52 19.90
N GLY A 412 -57.17 32.31 20.98
CA GLY A 412 -57.43 32.94 22.29
C GLY A 412 -57.33 34.46 22.25
N ALA A 413 -56.31 35.01 21.58
CA ALA A 413 -56.14 36.46 21.44
C ALA A 413 -57.29 37.12 20.66
N ILE A 414 -57.74 36.51 19.56
CA ILE A 414 -58.87 37.00 18.77
C ILE A 414 -60.16 37.00 19.61
N LEU A 415 -60.38 35.94 20.39
CA LEU A 415 -61.58 35.79 21.22
C LEU A 415 -61.63 36.84 22.34
N LEU A 416 -60.49 37.12 22.97
CA LEU A 416 -60.35 38.16 23.99
C LEU A 416 -60.56 39.57 23.43
N LEU A 417 -60.01 39.88 22.25
CA LEU A 417 -60.22 41.17 21.59
C LEU A 417 -61.70 41.40 21.23
N ARG A 418 -62.39 40.36 20.76
CA ARG A 418 -63.84 40.45 20.48
C ARG A 418 -64.66 40.65 21.76
N LEU A 419 -64.34 39.95 22.84
CA LEU A 419 -65.00 40.15 24.14
C LEU A 419 -64.79 41.57 24.67
N ALA A 420 -63.57 42.09 24.58
CA ALA A 420 -63.25 43.46 24.99
C ALA A 420 -64.03 44.49 24.16
N ALA A 421 -64.08 44.33 22.83
CA ALA A 421 -64.85 45.22 21.96
C ALA A 421 -66.36 45.18 22.26
N LEU A 422 -66.92 43.99 22.56
CA LEU A 422 -68.33 43.86 22.97
C LEU A 422 -68.60 44.51 24.32
N LEU A 423 -67.68 44.39 25.28
CA LEU A 423 -67.81 45.06 26.58
C LEU A 423 -67.75 46.59 26.43
N VAL A 424 -66.83 47.10 25.63
CA VAL A 424 -66.72 48.54 25.34
C VAL A 424 -67.98 49.04 24.64
N LEU A 425 -68.50 48.31 23.63
CA LEU A 425 -69.75 48.65 22.95
C LEU A 425 -70.93 48.67 23.93
N LYS A 426 -71.06 47.65 24.78
CA LYS A 426 -72.11 47.58 25.81
C LYS A 426 -72.01 48.76 26.79
N LEU A 427 -70.79 49.14 27.15
CA LEU A 427 -70.54 50.26 28.06
C LEU A 427 -70.88 51.61 27.40
N LEU A 428 -70.53 51.79 26.12
CA LEU A 428 -70.91 52.96 25.31
C LEU A 428 -72.42 53.07 25.14
N ILE A 429 -73.10 51.96 24.83
CA ILE A 429 -74.57 51.93 24.72
C ILE A 429 -75.19 52.28 26.07
N THR A 430 -74.69 51.71 27.17
CA THR A 430 -75.21 52.00 28.52
C THR A 430 -75.06 53.49 28.90
N ILE A 431 -73.94 54.12 28.51
CA ILE A 431 -73.72 55.55 28.73
C ILE A 431 -74.65 56.39 27.85
N HIS A 432 -74.83 56.01 26.58
CA HIS A 432 -75.72 56.71 25.66
C HIS A 432 -77.18 56.62 26.11
N ASP A 433 -77.66 55.42 26.46
CA ASP A 433 -78.99 55.19 27.00
C ASP A 433 -79.21 55.97 28.30
N ARG A 434 -78.21 56.04 29.19
CA ARG A 434 -78.32 56.82 30.42
C ARG A 434 -78.40 58.32 30.15
N ARG A 435 -77.64 58.84 29.18
CA ARG A 435 -77.73 60.24 28.75
C ARG A 435 -79.07 60.58 28.10
N GLU A 436 -79.57 59.71 27.23
CA GLU A 436 -80.91 59.88 26.62
C GLU A 436 -82.01 59.75 27.67
N PHE A 437 -81.87 58.86 28.66
CA PHE A 437 -82.80 58.74 29.78
C PHE A 437 -82.83 60.00 30.65
N ASP A 438 -81.67 60.56 30.99
CA ASP A 438 -81.58 61.82 31.76
C ASP A 438 -82.19 62.99 30.96
N LYS A 439 -81.96 63.05 29.64
CA LYS A 439 -82.57 64.04 28.75
C LYS A 439 -84.10 63.87 28.66
N PHE A 440 -84.59 62.64 28.60
CA PHE A 440 -86.02 62.34 28.61
C PHE A 440 -86.70 62.73 29.93
N GLU A 441 -86.07 62.48 31.08
CA GLU A 441 -86.56 62.93 32.40
C GLU A 441 -86.57 64.47 32.50
N GLU A 442 -85.57 65.17 31.94
CA GLU A 442 -85.60 66.63 31.83
C GLU A 442 -86.74 67.16 30.95
N GLU A 443 -86.98 66.54 29.78
CA GLU A 443 -88.08 66.92 28.89
C GLU A 443 -89.46 66.64 29.53
N LYS A 444 -89.60 65.51 30.23
CA LYS A 444 -90.79 65.16 31.02
C LYS A 444 -91.03 66.15 32.17
N ALA A 445 -89.98 66.64 32.84
CA ALA A 445 -90.10 67.65 33.90
C ALA A 445 -90.51 69.04 33.37
N ARG A 446 -90.15 69.37 32.12
CA ARG A 446 -90.56 70.61 31.43
C ARG A 446 -91.98 70.53 30.85
N ALA A 447 -92.50 69.33 30.60
CA ALA A 447 -93.88 69.10 30.22
C ALA A 447 -94.85 69.14 31.43
N LYS A 448 -94.91 70.28 32.13
CA LYS A 448 -96.06 70.60 32.98
C LYS A 448 -97.08 71.36 32.14
N TRP A 449 -98.19 70.71 31.81
CA TRP A 449 -99.34 71.35 31.19
C TRP A 449 -100.04 72.25 32.21
N GLU A 450 -100.18 73.54 31.89
CA GLU A 450 -101.06 74.45 32.62
C GLU A 450 -102.52 74.00 32.44
N ALA A 451 -103.12 73.47 33.50
CA ALA A 451 -104.57 73.34 33.57
C ALA A 451 -105.15 74.73 33.87
N VAL A 452 -105.49 75.45 32.80
CA VAL A 452 -106.24 76.71 32.83
C VAL A 452 -107.54 76.52 33.62
N ARG A 453 -107.69 77.33 34.67
CA ARG A 453 -108.87 77.41 35.53
C ARG A 453 -109.78 78.54 35.02
N LEU A 454 -110.94 78.20 34.49
CA LEU A 454 -112.11 79.09 34.32
C LEU A 454 -113.35 78.20 34.57
N TYR A 455 -113.90 78.26 35.78
CA TYR A 455 -115.09 79.02 36.21
C TYR A 455 -116.41 78.43 35.70
#